data_AF-A0A970S9B9-F1
#
_entry.id   AF-A0A970S9B9-F1
#
_cell.length_a   1.000
_cell.length_b   1.000
_cell.length_c   1.000
_cell.angle_alpha   90.00
_cell.angle_beta   90.00
_cell.angle_gamma   90.00
#
_symmetry.space_group_name_H-M   'P 1'
#
loop_
_entity.id
_entity.type
_entity.pdbx_description
1 polymer ?
#
loop_
_entity_poly.entity_id
_entity_poly.type
_entity_poly.pdbx_seq_one_letter_code
_entity_poly.pdbx_strand_id
1 'polypeptide(L)'
;MKKHCHGRRQSQVNASCGFALAETIIALLILSIALLAIAIVPIMSSKMALQTVQKEQALALAHTRLDVLEAASADIASLEAVGIYTVSFDRSFARGNAVVEISWGGITQQSTIKLERDLSRNARLTAVK
;
A
#
# COMPACT_ATOMS: atom_id res chain seq x y z
N MET A 1 -59.66 47.05 -17.78
CA MET A 1 -58.59 46.31 -18.50
C MET A 1 -57.49 45.93 -17.51
N LYS A 2 -57.31 44.63 -17.24
CA LYS A 2 -56.02 43.93 -17.00
C LYS A 2 -56.31 42.52 -16.50
N LYS A 3 -56.24 41.56 -17.42
CA LYS A 3 -56.22 40.13 -17.13
C LYS A 3 -54.78 39.79 -16.72
N HIS A 4 -54.54 39.41 -15.47
CA HIS A 4 -53.23 38.87 -15.10
C HIS A 4 -53.31 37.35 -14.99
N CYS A 5 -52.48 36.73 -15.82
CA CYS A 5 -52.47 35.32 -16.12
C CYS A 5 -52.19 34.44 -14.90
N HIS A 6 -52.99 33.38 -14.82
CA HIS A 6 -52.87 32.24 -13.93
C HIS A 6 -51.43 31.69 -13.86
N GLY A 7 -50.85 31.69 -12.66
CA GLY A 7 -49.81 30.74 -12.30
C GLY A 7 -50.42 29.34 -12.19
N ARG A 8 -50.41 28.57 -13.29
CA ARG A 8 -50.63 27.12 -13.23
C ARG A 8 -49.41 26.49 -12.56
N ARG A 9 -49.46 26.35 -11.22
CA ARG A 9 -48.79 25.25 -10.56
C ARG A 9 -49.35 23.98 -11.20
N GLN A 10 -48.52 23.28 -11.97
CA GLN A 10 -48.83 21.94 -12.42
C GLN A 10 -48.85 21.05 -11.17
N SER A 11 -50.03 20.97 -10.55
CA SER A 11 -50.39 19.84 -9.71
C SER A 11 -50.43 18.67 -10.67
N GLN A 12 -49.36 17.89 -10.70
CA GLN A 12 -49.23 16.67 -11.50
C GLN A 12 -50.42 15.77 -11.15
N VAL A 13 -51.35 15.68 -12.10
CA VAL A 13 -52.61 14.96 -11.92
C VAL A 13 -52.31 13.46 -11.93
N ASN A 14 -52.77 12.81 -10.87
CA ASN A 14 -52.71 11.38 -10.64
C ASN A 14 -53.28 10.58 -11.82
N ALA A 15 -52.42 10.01 -12.66
CA ALA A 15 -52.73 8.85 -13.51
C ALA A 15 -51.49 7.97 -13.83
N SER A 16 -50.29 8.35 -13.39
CA SER A 16 -49.02 7.65 -13.68
C SER A 16 -48.17 7.38 -12.42
N CYS A 17 -48.75 7.65 -11.24
CA CYS A 17 -48.02 7.81 -9.98
C CYS A 17 -47.29 6.55 -9.50
N GLY A 18 -47.78 5.35 -9.85
CA GLY A 18 -47.11 4.09 -9.49
C GLY A 18 -45.89 3.78 -10.36
N PHE A 19 -45.93 4.09 -11.66
CA PHE A 19 -44.84 3.80 -12.60
C PHE A 19 -43.69 4.80 -12.44
N ALA A 20 -44.00 6.08 -12.26
CA ALA A 20 -42.99 7.12 -12.02
C ALA A 20 -42.26 6.93 -10.68
N LEU A 21 -42.96 6.46 -9.64
CA LEU A 21 -42.36 6.20 -8.33
C LEU A 21 -41.43 4.98 -8.40
N ALA A 22 -41.85 3.90 -9.06
CA ALA A 22 -40.97 2.76 -9.33
C ALA A 22 -39.74 3.14 -10.17
N GLU A 23 -39.92 3.96 -11.21
CA GLU A 23 -38.83 4.45 -12.07
C GLU A 23 -37.79 5.26 -11.28
N THR A 24 -38.24 6.17 -10.41
CA THR A 24 -37.32 6.93 -9.54
C THR A 24 -36.62 6.05 -8.51
N ILE A 25 -37.28 5.04 -7.94
CA ILE A 25 -36.65 4.08 -7.03
C ILE A 25 -35.57 3.29 -7.77
N ILE A 26 -35.85 2.79 -8.98
CA ILE A 26 -34.87 2.05 -9.80
C ILE A 26 -33.69 2.95 -10.16
N ALA A 27 -33.96 4.20 -10.56
CA ALA A 27 -32.90 5.17 -10.86
C ALA A 27 -32.03 5.46 -9.63
N LEU A 28 -32.64 5.60 -8.45
CA LEU A 28 -31.90 5.79 -7.19
C LEU A 28 -31.11 4.54 -6.79
N LEU A 29 -31.60 3.33 -7.06
CA LEU A 29 -30.88 2.09 -6.82
C LEU A 29 -29.66 1.96 -7.74
N ILE A 30 -29.81 2.28 -9.03
CA ILE A 30 -28.68 2.28 -9.97
C ILE A 30 -27.66 3.35 -9.55
N LEU A 31 -28.11 4.54 -9.17
CA LEU A 31 -27.25 5.62 -8.70
C LEU A 31 -26.50 5.22 -7.42
N SER A 32 -27.16 4.58 -6.44
CA SER A 32 -26.52 4.19 -5.19
C SER A 32 -25.43 3.14 -5.39
N ILE A 33 -25.67 2.16 -6.27
CA ILE A 33 -24.66 1.15 -6.64
C ILE A 33 -23.48 1.82 -7.36
N ALA A 34 -23.73 2.76 -8.26
CA ALA A 34 -22.68 3.49 -8.96
C ALA A 34 -21.82 4.32 -8.00
N LEU A 35 -22.45 5.03 -7.05
CA LEU A 35 -21.75 5.81 -6.03
C LEU A 35 -20.91 4.92 -5.11
N LEU A 36 -21.43 3.77 -4.70
CA LEU A 36 -20.70 2.81 -3.87
C LEU A 36 -19.46 2.29 -4.59
N ALA A 37 -19.59 1.95 -5.88
CA ALA A 37 -18.46 1.48 -6.68
C ALA A 37 -17.35 2.52 -6.79
N ILE A 38 -17.70 3.79 -7.06
CA ILE A 38 -16.73 4.89 -7.18
C ILE A 38 -16.02 5.15 -5.84
N ALA A 39 -16.72 5.00 -4.71
CA ALA A 39 -16.15 5.26 -3.39
C ALA A 39 -15.13 4.20 -2.93
N ILE A 40 -15.27 2.93 -3.34
CA ILE A 40 -14.41 1.83 -2.88
C ILE A 40 -13.03 1.85 -3.56
N VAL A 41 -12.95 2.27 -4.82
CA VAL A 41 -11.72 2.29 -5.63
C VAL A 41 -10.54 3.02 -4.97
N PRO A 42 -10.67 4.27 -4.48
CA PRO A 42 -9.55 4.99 -3.88
C PRO A 42 -9.02 4.33 -2.60
N ILE A 43 -9.86 3.63 -1.84
CA ILE A 43 -9.46 2.92 -0.62
C ILE A 43 -8.53 1.76 -0.98
N MET A 44 -8.89 0.96 -1.98
CA MET A 44 -8.04 -0.14 -2.44
C MET A 44 -6.73 0.36 -3.05
N SER A 45 -6.80 1.40 -3.88
CA SER A 45 -5.61 2.01 -4.50
C SER A 45 -4.63 2.54 -3.45
N SER A 46 -5.13 3.23 -2.42
CA SER A 46 -4.31 3.77 -1.33
C SER A 46 -3.59 2.67 -0.55
N LYS A 47 -4.27 1.54 -0.28
CA LYS A 47 -3.65 0.39 0.39
C LYS A 47 -2.51 -0.19 -0.42
N MET A 48 -2.70 -0.38 -1.73
CA MET A 48 -1.65 -0.89 -2.61
C MET A 48 -0.46 0.07 -2.69
N ALA A 49 -0.72 1.37 -2.81
CA ALA A 49 0.34 2.39 -2.85
C ALA A 49 1.19 2.36 -1.57
N LEU A 50 0.56 2.30 -0.40
CA LEU A 50 1.27 2.22 0.87
C LEU A 50 2.09 0.93 1.02
N GLN A 51 1.55 -0.21 0.56
CA GLN A 51 2.31 -1.47 0.54
C GLN A 51 3.56 -1.37 -0.34
N THR A 52 3.45 -0.76 -1.51
CA THR A 52 4.58 -0.55 -2.42
C THR A 52 5.64 0.36 -1.78
N VAL A 53 5.24 1.49 -1.19
CA VAL A 53 6.18 2.41 -0.53
C VAL A 53 6.89 1.72 0.63
N GLN A 54 6.16 0.99 1.48
CA GLN A 54 6.75 0.26 2.59
C GLN A 54 7.75 -0.80 2.12
N LYS A 55 7.44 -1.48 1.02
CA LYS A 55 8.30 -2.50 0.40
C LYS A 55 9.57 -1.88 -0.19
N GLU A 56 9.44 -0.77 -0.90
CA GLU A 56 10.58 -0.03 -1.47
C GLU A 56 11.50 0.49 -0.37
N GLN A 57 10.94 1.05 0.70
CA GLN A 57 11.71 1.50 1.86
C GLN A 57 12.43 0.33 2.56
N ALA A 58 11.75 -0.81 2.74
CA ALA A 58 12.38 -2.01 3.26
C ALA A 58 13.53 -2.49 2.37
N LEU A 59 13.35 -2.48 1.04
CA LEU A 59 14.38 -2.90 0.09
C LEU A 59 15.58 -1.94 0.09
N ALA A 60 15.35 -0.63 0.17
CA ALA A 60 16.41 0.37 0.30
C ALA A 60 17.19 0.19 1.62
N LEU A 61 16.49 -0.10 2.71
CA LEU A 61 17.12 -0.38 4.01
C LEU A 61 17.93 -1.69 3.96
N ALA A 62 17.41 -2.73 3.30
CA ALA A 62 18.10 -3.99 3.11
C ALA A 62 19.41 -3.79 2.35
N HIS A 63 19.37 -3.07 1.22
CA HIS A 63 20.58 -2.75 0.47
C HIS A 63 21.59 -1.97 1.28
N THR A 64 21.16 -0.92 1.97
CA THR A 64 22.04 -0.10 2.81
C THR A 64 22.74 -0.95 3.89
N ARG A 65 21.98 -1.84 4.55
CA ARG A 65 22.54 -2.74 5.57
C ARG A 65 23.43 -3.82 4.97
N LEU A 66 23.11 -4.30 3.78
CA LEU A 66 23.92 -5.28 3.07
C LEU A 66 25.25 -4.68 2.59
N ASP A 67 25.27 -3.39 2.24
CA ASP A 67 26.49 -2.66 1.88
C ASP A 67 27.39 -2.43 3.13
N VAL A 68 26.80 -2.12 4.28
CA VAL A 68 27.53 -2.09 5.58
C VAL A 68 28.09 -3.47 5.91
N LEU A 69 27.28 -4.51 5.72
CA LEU A 69 27.70 -5.89 5.88
C LEU A 69 28.69 -6.35 4.83
N GLU A 70 28.94 -5.63 3.75
CA GLU A 70 30.02 -5.94 2.81
C GLU A 70 31.32 -5.25 3.28
N ALA A 71 31.21 -4.00 3.71
CA ALA A 71 32.33 -3.19 4.20
C ALA A 71 32.92 -3.69 5.54
N ALA A 72 32.16 -4.42 6.35
CA ALA A 72 32.65 -4.92 7.63
C ALA A 72 33.89 -5.85 7.49
N SER A 73 34.74 -5.86 8.51
CA SER A 73 35.96 -6.69 8.54
C SER A 73 35.83 -7.93 9.43
N ALA A 74 34.69 -8.09 10.12
CA ALA A 74 34.41 -9.14 11.09
C ALA A 74 33.03 -9.77 10.85
N ASP A 75 32.81 -10.96 11.41
CA ASP A 75 31.50 -11.59 11.46
C ASP A 75 30.57 -10.74 12.35
N ILE A 76 29.37 -10.46 11.86
CA ILE A 76 28.41 -9.60 12.55
C ILE A 76 27.04 -10.27 12.46
N ALA A 77 26.42 -10.50 13.62
CA ALA A 77 25.04 -10.91 13.73
C ALA A 77 24.32 -9.94 14.67
N SER A 78 23.23 -9.33 14.22
CA SER A 78 22.48 -8.38 15.03
C SER A 78 21.02 -8.27 14.59
N LEU A 79 20.20 -7.83 15.53
CA LEU A 79 18.79 -7.52 15.35
C LEU A 79 18.55 -6.07 15.75
N GLU A 80 18.01 -5.27 14.85
CA GLU A 80 17.75 -3.84 15.03
C GLU A 80 16.29 -3.51 14.69
N ALA A 81 15.69 -2.58 15.42
CA ALA A 81 14.39 -2.01 15.07
C ALA A 81 14.57 -0.60 14.51
N VAL A 82 14.12 -0.38 13.27
CA VAL A 82 14.16 0.92 12.57
C VAL A 82 12.72 1.33 12.27
N GLY A 83 12.11 2.11 13.17
CA GLY A 83 10.72 2.52 13.05
C GLY A 83 9.76 1.33 13.09
N ILE A 84 9.04 1.07 11.99
CA ILE A 84 8.13 -0.08 11.85
C ILE A 84 8.83 -1.37 11.39
N TYR A 85 10.13 -1.28 11.05
CA TYR A 85 10.90 -2.38 10.48
C TYR A 85 11.75 -3.05 11.55
N THR A 86 11.73 -4.37 11.57
CA THR A 86 12.66 -5.21 12.34
C THR A 86 13.66 -5.83 11.36
N VAL A 87 14.93 -5.47 11.50
CA VAL A 87 16.03 -5.84 10.62
C VAL A 87 16.90 -6.86 11.35
N SER A 88 16.97 -8.07 10.84
CA SER A 88 17.92 -9.11 11.24
C SER A 88 19.01 -9.20 10.20
N PHE A 89 20.27 -9.21 10.61
CA PHE A 89 21.37 -9.33 9.68
C PHE A 89 22.48 -10.22 10.23
N ASP A 90 22.99 -11.11 9.36
CA ASP A 90 24.03 -12.09 9.65
C ASP A 90 25.08 -12.05 8.53
N ARG A 91 26.33 -11.79 8.91
CA ARG A 91 27.50 -11.93 8.04
C ARG A 91 28.39 -13.01 8.62
N SER A 92 28.67 -14.03 7.80
CA SER A 92 29.60 -15.10 8.15
C SER A 92 30.65 -15.29 7.05
N PHE A 93 31.92 -15.00 7.34
CA PHE A 93 33.06 -15.27 6.47
C PHE A 93 33.26 -16.77 6.22
N ALA A 94 32.89 -17.61 7.19
CA ALA A 94 32.95 -19.07 7.04
C ALA A 94 31.96 -19.58 5.98
N ARG A 95 30.76 -18.97 5.91
CA ARG A 95 29.75 -19.27 4.90
C ARG A 95 29.95 -18.51 3.59
N GLY A 96 30.72 -17.42 3.62
CA GLY A 96 30.99 -16.59 2.45
C GLY A 96 29.76 -15.81 1.98
N ASN A 97 28.78 -15.57 2.86
CA ASN A 97 27.56 -14.84 2.51
C ASN A 97 27.20 -13.79 3.58
N ALA A 98 26.48 -12.76 3.13
CA ALA A 98 25.83 -11.77 3.96
C ALA A 98 24.32 -11.87 3.72
N VAL A 99 23.57 -11.99 4.82
CA VAL A 99 22.12 -12.16 4.83
C VAL A 99 21.51 -11.00 5.60
N VAL A 100 20.54 -10.32 4.99
CA VAL A 100 19.73 -9.29 5.63
C VAL A 100 18.27 -9.65 5.45
N GLU A 101 17.56 -9.77 6.56
CA GLU A 101 16.13 -10.05 6.61
C GLU A 101 15.43 -8.87 7.27
N ILE A 102 14.41 -8.34 6.61
CA ILE A 102 13.61 -7.22 7.11
C ILE A 102 12.17 -7.65 7.19
N SER A 103 11.59 -7.49 8.37
CA SER A 103 10.18 -7.78 8.64
C SER A 103 9.46 -6.54 9.15
N TRP A 104 8.21 -6.35 8.77
CA TRP A 104 7.36 -5.27 9.27
C TRP A 104 5.90 -5.70 9.36
N GLY A 105 5.14 -4.98 10.19
CA GLY A 105 3.68 -5.09 10.22
C GLY A 105 3.09 -4.54 8.94
N GLY A 106 2.87 -5.40 7.94
CA GLY A 106 2.20 -5.01 6.71
C GLY A 106 0.72 -4.71 6.95
N ILE A 107 0.10 -4.01 6.01
CA ILE A 107 -1.29 -3.50 6.12
C ILE A 107 -2.32 -4.65 6.26
N THR A 108 -2.00 -5.84 5.76
CA THR A 108 -2.87 -7.02 5.82
C THR A 108 -2.25 -8.19 6.58
N GLN A 109 -0.92 -8.33 6.52
CA GLN A 109 -0.18 -9.42 7.16
C GLN A 109 1.29 -8.98 7.33
N GLN A 110 2.00 -9.60 8.27
CA GLN A 110 3.44 -9.42 8.42
C GLN A 110 4.16 -9.67 7.08
N SER A 111 4.93 -8.69 6.64
CA SER A 111 5.66 -8.72 5.38
C SER A 111 7.15 -8.88 5.68
N THR A 112 7.81 -9.74 4.93
CA THR A 112 9.24 -10.04 5.11
C THR A 112 9.94 -10.03 3.76
N ILE A 113 11.13 -9.41 3.72
CA ILE A 113 12.06 -9.47 2.59
C ILE A 113 13.36 -10.03 3.12
N LYS A 114 13.89 -11.03 2.42
CA LYS A 114 15.21 -11.59 2.67
C LYS A 114 16.09 -11.30 1.47
N LEU A 115 17.23 -10.66 1.72
CA LEU A 115 18.25 -10.39 0.74
C LEU A 115 19.53 -11.11 1.15
N GLU A 116 20.13 -11.82 0.19
CA GLU A 116 21.38 -12.52 0.37
C GLU A 116 22.36 -12.07 -0.71
N ARG A 117 23.63 -11.89 -0.33
CA ARG A 117 24.72 -11.67 -1.27
C ARG A 117 25.89 -12.58 -0.92
N ASP A 118 26.47 -13.18 -1.94
CA ASP A 118 27.73 -13.90 -1.82
C ASP A 118 28.87 -12.90 -1.70
N LEU A 119 29.72 -13.10 -0.70
CA LEU A 119 30.91 -12.29 -0.46
C LEU A 119 32.09 -12.87 -1.24
N SER A 120 32.79 -12.01 -1.96
CA SER A 120 34.04 -12.40 -2.64
C SER A 120 35.06 -12.95 -1.63
N ARG A 121 35.85 -13.94 -2.05
CA ARG A 121 36.93 -14.57 -1.25
C ARG A 121 37.91 -13.54 -0.66
N ASN A 122 38.03 -12.37 -1.27
CA ASN A 122 38.91 -11.27 -0.86
C ASN A 122 38.19 -10.10 -0.17
N ALA A 123 36.90 -10.22 0.17
CA ALA A 123 36.12 -9.13 0.78
C ALA A 123 36.76 -8.55 2.06
N ARG A 124 37.53 -9.38 2.79
CA ARG A 124 38.29 -8.95 3.98
C ARG A 124 39.42 -7.95 3.66
N LEU A 125 39.95 -7.95 2.42
CA LEU A 125 41.04 -7.07 1.99
C LEU A 125 40.55 -5.70 1.49
N THR A 126 39.27 -5.61 1.11
CA THR A 126 38.62 -4.37 0.65
C THR A 126 37.79 -3.68 1.74
N ALA A 127 37.65 -4.32 2.91
CA ALA A 127 37.03 -3.71 4.08
C ALA A 127 37.86 -2.49 4.51
N VAL A 128 37.26 -1.30 4.45
CA VAL A 128 37.89 -0.06 4.89
C VAL A 128 37.96 -0.09 6.42
N LYS A 129 39.18 0.10 6.95
CA LYS A 129 39.48 0.08 8.38
C LYS A 129 39.02 1.34 9.09
#